data_AF-A0A9E6RPY6-F1
#
_entry.id   AF-A0A9E6RPY6-F1
#
_cell.length_a   1.000
_cell.length_b   1.000
_cell.length_c   1.000
_cell.angle_alpha   90.00
_cell.angle_beta   90.00
_cell.angle_gamma   90.00
#
_symmetry.space_group_name_H-M   'P 1'
#
loop_
_entity.id
_entity.type
_entity.pdbx_description
1 polymer ?
#
loop_
_entity_poly.entity_id
_entity_poly.type
_entity_poly.pdbx_seq_one_letter_code
_entity_poly.pdbx_strand_id
1 'polypeptide(L)'
;MRRAPSAAVAAGLATVAQPVAVSRDELRSLVEAVIGSLEGDLTGSDLKLYTELEALARFIQTAKQEIAAVRPDTIRTEDIPAAADELDAVVGATEEATNLIMDTCEQLQALAGGLDEQARTQIESACIRIFEACNFQDITGQRISKVVRTLKHIEERVAAMLDAFGDEIARLQAQQPTAPASVPPVKSANADSALLHGPQLPEDAKRQDEIDAILASFG
;
A
#
# COMPACT_ATOMS: atom_id res chain seq x y z
N MET A 1 30.95 -93.55 3.28
CA MET A 1 31.14 -92.75 4.51
C MET A 1 30.85 -91.29 4.16
N ARG A 2 29.63 -90.80 4.41
CA ARG A 2 29.21 -89.43 4.08
C ARG A 2 29.45 -88.53 5.31
N ARG A 3 30.19 -87.44 5.13
CA ARG A 3 30.25 -86.30 6.06
C ARG A 3 30.02 -85.03 5.24
N ALA A 4 28.94 -84.30 5.53
CA ALA A 4 28.91 -82.84 5.40
C ALA A 4 29.64 -82.26 6.62
N PRO A 5 30.30 -81.08 6.56
CA PRO A 5 29.68 -79.75 6.47
C PRO A 5 30.50 -78.82 5.54
N SER A 6 30.36 -77.50 5.36
CA SER A 6 29.82 -76.41 6.17
C SER A 6 29.58 -75.18 5.26
N ALA A 7 28.57 -74.37 5.59
CA ALA A 7 28.24 -73.11 4.95
C ALA A 7 29.27 -72.01 5.28
N ALA A 8 30.34 -71.92 4.50
CA ALA A 8 31.41 -70.92 4.70
C ALA A 8 31.92 -70.32 3.39
N VAL A 9 31.02 -70.01 2.44
CA VAL A 9 31.36 -69.24 1.23
C VAL A 9 30.24 -68.25 0.92
N ALA A 10 30.00 -67.31 1.83
CA ALA A 10 29.10 -66.17 1.60
C ALA A 10 29.50 -64.96 2.47
N ALA A 11 30.80 -64.65 2.53
CA ALA A 11 31.31 -63.48 3.26
C ALA A 11 32.38 -62.81 2.41
N GLY A 12 31.95 -61.92 1.52
CA GLY A 12 32.85 -61.15 0.69
C GLY A 12 32.07 -60.37 -0.33
N LEU A 13 31.56 -59.20 0.08
CA LEU A 13 31.20 -58.00 -0.71
C LEU A 13 30.10 -57.23 0.04
N ALA A 14 30.46 -56.65 1.18
CA ALA A 14 29.71 -55.55 1.77
C ALA A 14 30.74 -54.52 2.27
N THR A 15 31.39 -53.84 1.32
CA THR A 15 32.20 -52.66 1.61
C THR A 15 31.25 -51.53 1.96
N VAL A 16 30.91 -51.44 3.25
CA VAL A 16 30.21 -50.29 3.81
C VAL A 16 31.11 -49.08 3.64
N ALA A 17 30.73 -48.15 2.76
CA ALA A 17 31.23 -46.78 2.80
C ALA A 17 30.75 -46.17 4.12
N GLN A 18 31.60 -46.18 5.13
CA GLN A 18 31.32 -45.48 6.38
C GLN A 18 31.32 -43.97 6.08
N PRO A 19 30.28 -43.21 6.48
CA PRO A 19 30.38 -41.76 6.50
C PRO A 19 31.51 -41.41 7.47
N VAL A 20 32.51 -40.68 6.99
CA VAL A 20 33.56 -40.12 7.85
C VAL A 20 32.86 -39.21 8.85
N ALA A 21 32.65 -39.70 10.07
CA ALA A 21 32.13 -38.92 11.16
C ALA A 21 33.25 -37.97 11.60
N VAL A 22 33.34 -36.83 10.91
CA VAL A 22 34.26 -35.75 11.30
C VAL A 22 33.91 -35.36 12.72
N SER A 23 34.83 -35.61 13.64
CA SER A 23 34.62 -35.26 15.04
C SER A 23 34.61 -33.74 15.20
N ARG A 24 33.88 -33.24 16.20
CA ARG A 24 33.83 -31.79 16.50
C ARG A 24 35.22 -31.21 16.75
N ASP A 25 36.13 -32.02 17.27
CA ASP A 25 37.52 -31.64 17.55
C ASP A 25 38.38 -31.58 16.28
N GLU A 26 38.16 -32.50 15.31
CA GLU A 26 38.80 -32.41 13.99
C GLU A 26 38.30 -31.20 13.20
N LEU A 27 37.00 -30.89 13.27
CA LEU A 27 36.46 -29.70 12.62
C LEU A 27 37.03 -28.42 13.25
N ARG A 28 37.19 -28.40 14.58
CA ARG A 28 37.81 -27.27 15.28
C ARG A 28 39.28 -27.11 14.88
N SER A 29 40.03 -28.20 14.84
CA SER A 29 41.44 -28.18 14.45
C SER A 29 41.63 -27.75 12.99
N LEU A 30 40.73 -28.15 12.09
CA LEU A 30 40.77 -27.71 10.69
C LEU A 30 40.44 -26.22 10.56
N VAL A 31 39.45 -25.73 11.30
CA VAL A 31 39.11 -24.30 11.35
C VAL A 31 40.26 -23.48 11.95
N GLU A 32 40.87 -23.96 13.05
CA GLU A 32 42.06 -23.34 13.66
C GLU A 32 43.26 -23.32 12.69
N ALA A 33 43.47 -24.39 11.91
CA ALA A 33 44.54 -24.46 10.92
C ALA A 33 44.29 -23.54 9.71
N VAL A 34 43.04 -23.41 9.26
CA VAL A 34 42.67 -22.47 8.18
C VAL A 34 42.82 -21.03 8.66
N ILE A 35 42.36 -20.72 9.88
CA ILE A 35 42.53 -19.40 10.50
C ILE A 35 44.02 -19.08 10.67
N GLY A 36 44.82 -20.03 11.19
CA GLY A 36 46.27 -19.86 11.34
C GLY A 36 47.04 -19.74 10.02
N SER A 37 46.51 -20.29 8.92
CA SER A 37 47.08 -20.09 7.58
C SER A 37 46.74 -18.73 6.97
N LEU A 38 45.67 -18.08 7.47
CA LEU A 38 45.20 -16.75 7.07
C LEU A 38 45.71 -15.62 7.99
N GLU A 39 46.33 -15.96 9.13
CA GLU A 39 46.86 -15.03 10.14
C GLU A 39 48.02 -14.13 9.66
N GLY A 40 48.45 -14.25 8.40
CA GLY A 40 49.37 -13.30 7.76
C GLY A 40 48.70 -12.07 7.14
N ASP A 41 47.40 -12.08 6.88
CA ASP A 41 46.76 -11.10 5.99
C ASP A 41 45.41 -10.54 6.47
N LEU A 42 44.85 -11.05 7.57
CA LEU A 42 43.59 -10.55 8.15
C LEU A 42 43.73 -10.37 9.66
N THR A 43 43.72 -9.13 10.11
CA THR A 43 43.75 -8.77 11.54
C THR A 43 42.40 -9.09 12.19
N GLY A 44 42.38 -9.28 13.52
CA GLY A 44 41.12 -9.44 14.28
C GLY A 44 40.15 -8.24 14.14
N SER A 45 40.66 -7.09 13.71
CA SER A 45 39.85 -5.92 13.33
C SER A 45 39.17 -6.10 11.98
N ASP A 46 39.83 -6.75 11.01
CA ASP A 46 39.25 -7.06 9.70
C ASP A 46 38.09 -8.03 9.87
N LEU A 47 38.24 -9.05 10.71
CA LEU A 47 37.16 -10.01 10.99
C LEU A 47 35.90 -9.33 11.56
N LYS A 48 36.09 -8.37 12.47
CA LYS A 48 34.97 -7.56 13.01
C LYS A 48 34.31 -6.72 11.92
N LEU A 49 35.11 -6.06 11.09
CA LEU A 49 34.60 -5.23 9.99
C LEU A 49 33.83 -6.07 8.96
N TYR A 50 34.29 -7.29 8.66
CA TYR A 50 33.54 -8.26 7.84
C TYR A 50 32.20 -8.62 8.49
N THR A 51 32.16 -8.91 9.80
CA THR A 51 30.90 -9.24 10.48
C THR A 51 29.92 -8.07 10.51
N GLU A 52 30.42 -6.83 10.67
CA GLU A 52 29.60 -5.61 10.61
C GLU A 52 29.07 -5.36 9.20
N LEU A 53 29.90 -5.56 8.18
CA LEU A 53 29.49 -5.43 6.77
C LEU A 53 28.46 -6.49 6.39
N GLU A 54 28.61 -7.72 6.88
CA GLU A 54 27.64 -8.79 6.67
C GLU A 54 26.30 -8.48 7.35
N ALA A 55 26.34 -7.95 8.58
CA ALA A 55 25.14 -7.52 9.28
C ALA A 55 24.42 -6.38 8.54
N LEU A 56 25.18 -5.42 8.01
CA LEU A 56 24.65 -4.32 7.20
C LEU A 56 24.05 -4.83 5.88
N ALA A 57 24.73 -5.75 5.19
CA ALA A 57 24.23 -6.36 3.96
C ALA A 57 22.91 -7.11 4.20
N ARG A 58 22.83 -7.88 5.30
CA ARG A 58 21.58 -8.54 5.72
C ARG A 58 20.47 -7.54 6.02
N PHE A 59 20.77 -6.46 6.73
CA PHE A 59 19.80 -5.40 7.01
C PHE A 59 19.26 -4.74 5.74
N ILE A 60 20.14 -4.40 4.79
CA ILE A 60 19.75 -3.84 3.48
C ILE A 60 18.86 -4.83 2.73
N GLN A 61 19.20 -6.13 2.73
CA GLN A 61 18.40 -7.15 2.05
C GLN A 61 16.99 -7.26 2.64
N THR A 62 16.86 -7.27 3.96
CA THR A 62 15.56 -7.27 4.64
C THR A 62 14.76 -6.00 4.29
N ALA A 63 15.40 -4.83 4.37
CA ALA A 63 14.75 -3.56 4.04
C ALA A 63 14.24 -3.55 2.58
N LYS A 64 15.01 -4.08 1.63
CA LYS A 64 14.59 -4.20 0.22
C LYS A 64 13.39 -5.14 0.06
N GLN A 65 13.34 -6.24 0.81
CA GLN A 65 12.19 -7.16 0.80
C GLN A 65 10.93 -6.51 1.38
N GLU A 66 11.07 -5.74 2.47
CA GLU A 66 9.97 -4.99 3.06
C GLU A 66 9.45 -3.90 2.11
N ILE A 67 10.35 -3.14 1.47
CA ILE A 67 9.99 -2.16 0.43
C ILE A 67 9.25 -2.82 -0.72
N ALA A 68 9.74 -3.96 -1.20
CA ALA A 68 9.09 -4.70 -2.28
C ALA A 68 7.67 -5.17 -1.91
N ALA A 69 7.45 -5.57 -0.65
CA ALA A 69 6.15 -6.01 -0.15
C ALA A 69 5.11 -4.87 -0.08
N VAL A 70 5.55 -3.61 0.06
CA VAL A 70 4.67 -2.43 0.05
C VAL A 70 4.12 -2.12 -1.36
N ARG A 71 4.61 -2.80 -2.40
CA ARG A 71 4.23 -2.59 -3.82
C ARG A 71 4.29 -1.11 -4.24
N PRO A 72 5.48 -0.49 -4.18
CA PRO A 72 5.65 0.92 -4.54
C PRO A 72 5.14 1.27 -5.94
N ASP A 73 5.19 0.34 -6.91
CA ASP A 73 4.62 0.55 -8.24
C ASP A 73 3.10 0.79 -8.19
N THR A 74 2.34 -0.06 -7.48
CA THR A 74 0.89 0.09 -7.30
C THR A 74 0.55 1.41 -6.60
N ILE A 75 1.31 1.77 -5.56
CA ILE A 75 1.10 3.02 -4.84
C ILE A 75 1.23 4.23 -5.76
N ARG A 76 2.23 4.21 -6.67
CA ARG A 76 2.49 5.30 -7.62
C ARG A 76 1.45 5.33 -8.75
N THR A 77 1.05 4.18 -9.29
CA THR A 77 0.23 4.14 -10.50
C THR A 77 -1.27 4.10 -10.23
N GLU A 78 -1.68 3.64 -9.05
CA GLU A 78 -3.10 3.39 -8.73
C GLU A 78 -3.51 4.13 -7.46
N ASP A 79 -2.91 3.80 -6.30
CA ASP A 79 -3.47 4.21 -5.00
C ASP A 79 -3.42 5.74 -4.78
N ILE A 80 -2.27 6.38 -5.01
CA ILE A 80 -2.11 7.82 -4.80
C ILE A 80 -2.90 8.64 -5.84
N PRO A 81 -2.80 8.35 -7.16
CA PRO A 81 -3.61 9.05 -8.16
C PRO A 81 -5.11 8.94 -7.88
N ALA A 82 -5.62 7.73 -7.62
CA ALA A 82 -7.05 7.53 -7.35
C ALA A 82 -7.51 8.31 -6.11
N ALA A 83 -6.74 8.28 -5.02
CA ALA A 83 -7.07 9.04 -3.82
C ALA A 83 -7.02 10.57 -4.05
N ALA A 84 -6.11 11.05 -4.90
CA ALA A 84 -6.04 12.46 -5.26
C ALA A 84 -7.27 12.88 -6.08
N ASP A 85 -7.66 12.08 -7.07
CA ASP A 85 -8.82 12.34 -7.93
C ASP A 85 -10.14 12.30 -7.13
N GLU A 86 -10.31 11.31 -6.23
CA GLU A 86 -11.46 11.24 -5.32
C GLU A 86 -11.54 12.49 -4.42
N LEU A 87 -10.41 12.95 -3.88
CA LEU A 87 -10.37 14.15 -3.02
C LEU A 87 -10.68 15.42 -3.80
N ASP A 88 -10.19 15.56 -5.04
CA ASP A 88 -10.51 16.70 -5.90
C ASP A 88 -12.00 16.70 -6.29
N ALA A 89 -12.58 15.53 -6.56
CA ALA A 89 -14.02 15.40 -6.81
C ALA A 89 -14.88 15.75 -5.58
N VAL A 90 -14.44 15.38 -4.38
CA VAL A 90 -15.09 15.81 -3.13
C VAL A 90 -15.07 17.33 -3.00
N VAL A 91 -13.94 17.99 -3.29
CA VAL A 91 -13.86 19.46 -3.27
C VAL A 91 -14.87 20.07 -4.25
N GLY A 92 -14.88 19.62 -5.51
CA GLY A 92 -15.80 20.12 -6.53
C GLY A 92 -17.28 19.93 -6.15
N ALA A 93 -17.67 18.73 -5.71
CA ALA A 93 -19.04 18.44 -5.29
C ALA A 93 -19.46 19.30 -4.08
N THR A 94 -18.54 19.58 -3.14
CA THR A 94 -18.83 20.45 -2.00
C THR A 94 -18.98 21.92 -2.41
N GLU A 95 -18.21 22.39 -3.39
CA GLU A 95 -18.35 23.73 -3.95
C GLU A 95 -19.68 23.91 -4.68
N GLU A 96 -20.05 22.96 -5.53
CA GLU A 96 -21.34 22.97 -6.24
C GLU A 96 -22.52 22.96 -5.27
N ALA A 97 -22.48 22.08 -4.26
CA ALA A 97 -23.52 22.02 -3.24
C ALA A 97 -23.62 23.33 -2.44
N THR A 98 -22.49 23.94 -2.09
CA THR A 98 -22.45 25.23 -1.39
C THR A 98 -23.04 26.35 -2.25
N ASN A 99 -22.69 26.43 -3.54
CA ASN A 99 -23.27 27.42 -4.45
C ASN A 99 -24.79 27.23 -4.58
N LEU A 100 -25.27 25.99 -4.72
CA LEU A 100 -26.70 25.70 -4.78
C LEU A 100 -27.45 26.13 -3.50
N ILE A 101 -26.85 25.90 -2.32
CA ILE A 101 -27.42 26.36 -1.04
C ILE A 101 -27.51 27.90 -1.02
N MET A 102 -26.46 28.58 -1.48
CA MET A 102 -26.44 30.06 -1.51
C MET A 102 -27.50 30.61 -2.47
N ASP A 103 -27.59 30.07 -3.68
CA ASP A 103 -28.62 30.44 -4.67
C ASP A 103 -30.04 30.20 -4.14
N THR A 104 -30.24 29.11 -3.41
CA THR A 104 -31.54 28.79 -2.78
C THR A 104 -31.89 29.81 -1.70
N CYS A 105 -30.93 30.24 -0.89
CA CYS A 105 -31.14 31.30 0.10
C CYS A 105 -31.50 32.65 -0.55
N GLU A 106 -30.86 33.00 -1.66
CA GLU A 106 -31.20 34.21 -2.42
C GLU A 106 -32.63 34.15 -2.98
N GLN A 107 -33.04 33.00 -3.51
CA GLN A 107 -34.42 32.77 -3.97
C GLN A 107 -35.43 32.89 -2.82
N LEU A 108 -35.12 32.35 -1.64
CA LEU A 108 -35.96 32.48 -0.45
C LEU A 108 -36.12 33.93 -0.01
N GLN A 109 -35.04 34.72 -0.04
CA GLN A 109 -35.09 36.16 0.26
C GLN A 109 -35.93 36.93 -0.76
N ALA A 110 -35.83 36.60 -2.05
CA ALA A 110 -36.66 37.23 -3.08
C ALA A 110 -38.15 36.95 -2.87
N LEU A 111 -38.52 35.72 -2.53
CA LEU A 111 -39.91 35.34 -2.20
C LEU A 111 -40.41 36.01 -0.92
N ALA A 112 -39.53 36.22 0.06
CA ALA A 112 -39.86 36.87 1.32
C ALA A 112 -40.29 38.33 1.16
N GLY A 113 -39.93 38.99 0.04
CA GLY A 113 -40.39 40.34 -0.29
C GLY A 113 -41.91 40.48 -0.44
N GLY A 114 -42.64 39.38 -0.65
CA GLY A 114 -44.11 39.34 -0.70
C GLY A 114 -44.79 39.03 0.64
N LEU A 115 -44.03 38.81 1.71
CA LEU A 115 -44.55 38.43 3.03
C LEU A 115 -44.66 39.65 3.97
N ASP A 116 -45.29 39.44 5.13
CA ASP A 116 -45.30 40.46 6.18
C ASP A 116 -43.89 40.69 6.76
N GLU A 117 -43.69 41.85 7.38
CA GLU A 117 -42.39 42.30 7.86
C GLU A 117 -41.74 41.34 8.87
N GLN A 118 -42.53 40.70 9.72
CA GLN A 118 -42.01 39.78 10.72
C GLN A 118 -41.50 38.50 10.05
N ALA A 119 -42.28 37.92 9.15
CA ALA A 119 -41.88 36.73 8.40
C ALA A 119 -40.65 37.00 7.50
N ARG A 120 -40.64 38.15 6.81
CA ARG A 120 -39.52 38.59 5.97
C ARG A 120 -38.21 38.68 6.77
N THR A 121 -38.24 39.37 7.90
CA THR A 121 -37.07 39.54 8.78
C THR A 121 -36.54 38.19 9.28
N GLN A 122 -37.43 37.25 9.62
CA GLN A 122 -37.02 35.91 10.06
C GLN A 122 -36.31 35.12 8.96
N ILE A 123 -36.82 35.17 7.72
CA ILE A 123 -36.20 34.49 6.58
C ILE A 123 -34.85 35.12 6.24
N GLU A 124 -34.77 36.45 6.18
CA GLU A 124 -33.52 37.17 5.90
C GLU A 124 -32.44 36.82 6.95
N SER A 125 -32.80 36.82 8.23
CA SER A 125 -31.89 36.44 9.32
C SER A 125 -31.44 34.97 9.22
N ALA A 126 -32.33 34.05 8.85
CA ALA A 126 -31.98 32.64 8.65
C ALA A 126 -31.00 32.47 7.47
N CYS A 127 -31.23 33.16 6.35
CA CYS A 127 -30.35 33.10 5.18
C CYS A 127 -28.95 33.65 5.49
N ILE A 128 -28.84 34.76 6.25
CA ILE A 128 -27.55 35.29 6.70
C ILE A 128 -26.77 34.24 7.50
N ARG A 129 -27.44 33.55 8.44
CA ARG A 129 -26.79 32.48 9.23
C ARG A 129 -26.33 31.31 8.38
N ILE A 130 -27.06 30.98 7.30
CA ILE A 130 -26.67 29.93 6.34
C ILE A 130 -25.45 30.38 5.53
N PHE A 131 -25.41 31.61 5.03
CA PHE A 131 -24.25 32.16 4.32
C PHE A 131 -22.99 32.13 5.19
N GLU A 132 -23.11 32.59 6.44
CA GLU A 132 -22.00 32.55 7.41
C GLU A 132 -21.52 31.12 7.68
N ALA A 133 -22.45 30.17 7.81
CA ALA A 133 -22.10 28.77 7.98
C ALA A 133 -21.36 28.25 6.75
N CYS A 134 -21.87 28.47 5.53
CA CYS A 134 -21.28 27.97 4.29
C CYS A 134 -19.85 28.47 4.04
N ASN A 135 -19.45 29.59 4.64
CA ASN A 135 -18.08 30.10 4.57
C ASN A 135 -17.02 29.14 5.17
N PHE A 136 -17.41 28.09 5.90
CA PHE A 136 -16.48 27.03 6.35
C PHE A 136 -15.89 26.20 5.20
N GLN A 137 -16.58 26.17 4.04
CA GLN A 137 -16.20 25.36 2.89
C GLN A 137 -14.83 25.77 2.33
N ASP A 138 -14.49 27.06 2.31
CA ASP A 138 -13.17 27.55 1.87
C ASP A 138 -12.01 26.91 2.67
N ILE A 139 -12.14 26.83 3.99
CA ILE A 139 -11.14 26.18 4.85
C ILE A 139 -11.07 24.67 4.60
N THR A 140 -12.22 24.03 4.32
CA THR A 140 -12.27 22.60 4.01
C THR A 140 -11.60 22.30 2.67
N GLY A 141 -11.92 23.07 1.62
CA GLY A 141 -11.28 22.97 0.31
C GLY A 141 -9.77 23.15 0.41
N GLN A 142 -9.30 24.21 1.06
CA GLN A 142 -7.86 24.45 1.26
C GLN A 142 -7.15 23.33 2.01
N ARG A 143 -7.79 22.75 3.03
CA ARG A 143 -7.25 21.61 3.79
C ARG A 143 -7.15 20.36 2.92
N ILE A 144 -8.18 20.05 2.13
CA ILE A 144 -8.16 18.91 1.20
C ILE A 144 -7.09 19.12 0.15
N SER A 145 -6.99 20.30 -0.48
CA SER A 145 -5.93 20.58 -1.45
C SER A 145 -4.53 20.44 -0.84
N LYS A 146 -4.36 20.71 0.47
CA LYS A 146 -3.10 20.46 1.18
C LYS A 146 -2.82 18.96 1.29
N VAL A 147 -3.84 18.14 1.60
CA VAL A 147 -3.71 16.67 1.62
C VAL A 147 -3.33 16.15 0.23
N VAL A 148 -4.00 16.61 -0.83
CA VAL A 148 -3.68 16.24 -2.23
C VAL A 148 -2.22 16.59 -2.57
N ARG A 149 -1.74 17.78 -2.20
CA ARG A 149 -0.31 18.14 -2.37
C ARG A 149 0.63 17.22 -1.61
N THR A 150 0.28 16.82 -0.38
CA THR A 150 1.08 15.86 0.38
C THR A 150 1.11 14.48 -0.27
N LEU A 151 -0.01 14.01 -0.82
CA LEU A 151 -0.05 12.76 -1.58
C LEU A 151 0.86 12.82 -2.81
N LYS A 152 0.83 13.91 -3.58
CA LYS A 152 1.75 14.13 -4.72
C LYS A 152 3.23 14.12 -4.30
N HIS A 153 3.56 14.68 -3.14
CA HIS A 153 4.93 14.57 -2.62
C HIS A 153 5.33 13.15 -2.21
N ILE A 154 4.38 12.34 -1.73
CA ILE A 154 4.64 10.92 -1.45
C ILE A 154 4.87 10.18 -2.76
N GLU A 155 4.07 10.44 -3.79
CA GLU A 155 4.24 9.89 -5.14
C GLU A 155 5.66 10.15 -5.69
N GLU A 156 6.15 11.40 -5.60
CA GLU A 156 7.50 11.77 -6.03
C GLU A 156 8.59 10.97 -5.29
N ARG A 157 8.40 10.72 -3.99
CA ARG A 157 9.35 9.95 -3.16
C ARG A 157 9.33 8.48 -3.49
N VAL A 158 8.15 7.92 -3.75
CA VAL A 158 7.99 6.54 -4.21
C VAL A 158 8.61 6.37 -5.60
N ALA A 159 8.42 7.34 -6.51
CA ALA A 159 9.07 7.35 -7.82
C ALA A 159 10.60 7.36 -7.69
N ALA A 160 11.18 8.22 -6.87
CA ALA A 160 12.62 8.26 -6.64
C ALA A 160 13.17 6.94 -6.04
N MET A 161 12.38 6.27 -5.18
CA MET A 161 12.74 4.96 -4.64
C MET A 161 12.74 3.88 -5.74
N LEU A 162 11.75 3.90 -6.64
CA LEU A 162 11.67 2.99 -7.78
C LEU A 162 12.81 3.25 -8.78
N ASP A 163 13.22 4.51 -9.00
CA ASP A 163 14.36 4.80 -9.86
C ASP A 163 15.68 4.28 -9.27
N ALA A 164 15.82 4.30 -7.95
CA ALA A 164 17.02 3.83 -7.26
C ALA A 164 17.10 2.29 -7.12
N PHE A 165 15.96 1.62 -6.95
CA PHE A 165 15.91 0.19 -6.58
C PHE A 165 14.97 -0.67 -7.43
N GLY A 166 14.38 -0.13 -8.50
CA GLY A 166 13.27 -0.73 -9.24
C GLY A 166 13.59 -2.11 -9.81
N ASP A 167 14.74 -2.29 -10.45
CA ASP A 167 15.15 -3.59 -11.01
C ASP A 167 15.29 -4.68 -9.94
N GLU A 168 15.71 -4.31 -8.73
CA GLU A 168 15.91 -5.23 -7.62
C GLU A 168 14.59 -5.51 -6.90
N ILE A 169 13.75 -4.49 -6.72
CA ILE A 169 12.39 -4.63 -6.20
C ILE A 169 11.56 -5.54 -7.11
N ALA A 170 11.59 -5.34 -8.43
CA ALA A 170 10.88 -6.16 -9.40
C ALA A 170 11.35 -7.62 -9.35
N ARG A 171 12.67 -7.86 -9.21
CA ARG A 171 13.22 -9.22 -9.04
C ARG A 171 12.76 -9.88 -7.75
N LEU A 172 12.70 -9.13 -6.64
CA LEU A 172 12.24 -9.64 -5.35
C LEU A 172 10.73 -9.95 -5.37
N GLN A 173 9.93 -9.10 -6.03
CA GLN A 173 8.50 -9.32 -6.23
C GLN A 173 8.23 -10.55 -7.12
N ALA A 174 9.01 -10.75 -8.19
CA ALA A 174 8.88 -11.92 -9.07
C ALA A 174 9.27 -13.25 -8.39
N GLN A 175 10.09 -13.19 -7.34
CA GLN A 175 10.50 -14.36 -6.54
C GLN A 175 9.55 -14.64 -5.36
N GLN A 176 8.70 -13.69 -4.99
CA GLN A 176 7.62 -13.93 -4.06
C GLN A 176 6.51 -14.69 -4.80
N PRO A 177 6.02 -15.83 -4.27
CA PRO A 177 4.81 -16.44 -4.79
C PRO A 177 3.72 -15.37 -4.75
N THR A 178 3.15 -15.03 -5.90
CA THR A 178 2.00 -14.12 -5.98
C THR A 178 0.90 -14.71 -5.10
N ALA A 179 0.79 -14.24 -3.86
CA ALA A 179 -0.48 -14.30 -3.16
C ALA A 179 -1.49 -13.63 -4.10
N PRO A 180 -2.66 -14.27 -4.35
CA PRO A 180 -3.57 -13.81 -5.39
C PRO A 180 -3.80 -12.31 -5.29
N ALA A 181 -3.66 -11.64 -6.43
CA ALA A 181 -3.94 -10.23 -6.61
C ALA A 181 -5.40 -9.95 -6.26
N SER A 182 -5.62 -9.67 -4.98
CA SER A 182 -6.72 -8.91 -4.42
C SER A 182 -6.50 -8.99 -2.92
N VAL A 183 -5.96 -7.93 -2.32
CA VAL A 183 -6.61 -7.51 -1.08
C VAL A 183 -8.02 -7.19 -1.58
N PRO A 184 -9.07 -7.94 -1.21
CA PRO A 184 -10.43 -7.52 -1.53
C PRO A 184 -10.51 -6.06 -1.05
N PRO A 185 -11.12 -5.13 -1.81
CA PRO A 185 -11.37 -3.79 -1.27
C PRO A 185 -11.91 -4.03 0.13
N VAL A 186 -11.29 -3.43 1.15
CA VAL A 186 -11.63 -3.68 2.55
C VAL A 186 -13.15 -3.60 2.60
N LYS A 187 -13.81 -4.77 2.61
CA LYS A 187 -15.24 -4.84 2.80
C LYS A 187 -15.35 -4.54 4.26
N SER A 188 -15.37 -3.24 4.54
CA SER A 188 -15.78 -2.69 5.80
C SER A 188 -16.94 -3.56 6.24
N ALA A 189 -16.74 -4.26 7.36
CA ALA A 189 -17.71 -5.22 7.88
C ALA A 189 -19.01 -4.53 8.35
N ASN A 190 -19.16 -3.25 8.05
CA ASN A 190 -20.28 -2.41 8.39
C ASN A 190 -21.14 -2.23 7.14
N ALA A 191 -22.43 -2.60 7.25
CA ALA A 191 -23.43 -2.37 6.21
C ALA A 191 -23.47 -0.90 5.72
N ASP A 192 -22.97 0.04 6.53
CA ASP A 192 -22.86 1.45 6.21
C ASP A 192 -21.83 1.78 5.12
N SER A 193 -20.75 1.01 4.96
CA SER A 193 -19.80 1.26 3.85
C SER A 193 -20.36 0.91 2.48
N ALA A 194 -21.37 0.04 2.41
CA ALA A 194 -22.09 -0.21 1.16
C ALA A 194 -23.01 0.98 0.79
N LEU A 195 -23.24 1.91 1.71
CA LEU A 195 -24.05 3.12 1.49
C LEU A 195 -23.18 4.36 1.23
N LEU A 196 -21.88 4.31 1.53
CA LEU A 196 -20.92 5.38 1.28
C LEU A 196 -20.41 5.33 -0.15
N HIS A 197 -21.26 5.65 -1.11
CA HIS A 197 -20.79 6.03 -2.44
C HIS A 197 -20.38 7.50 -2.35
N GLY A 198 -19.10 7.79 -2.54
CA GLY A 198 -18.63 9.16 -2.72
C GLY A 198 -19.28 9.80 -3.96
N PRO A 199 -19.16 11.13 -4.12
CA PRO A 199 -19.58 11.78 -5.36
C PRO A 199 -18.93 11.05 -6.55
N GLN A 200 -19.73 10.77 -7.59
CA GLN A 200 -19.22 10.08 -8.79
C GLN A 200 -18.18 10.96 -9.47
N LEU A 201 -17.05 10.36 -9.85
CA LEU A 201 -16.08 11.02 -10.71
C LEU A 201 -16.75 11.42 -12.03
N PRO A 202 -16.36 12.54 -12.67
CA PRO A 202 -16.97 13.00 -13.91
C PRO A 202 -16.98 11.95 -15.04
N GLU A 203 -15.97 11.08 -15.11
CA GLU A 203 -15.94 9.97 -16.06
C GLU A 203 -16.97 8.87 -15.80
N ASP A 204 -17.37 8.66 -14.54
CA ASP A 204 -18.31 7.62 -14.11
C ASP A 204 -19.72 8.19 -13.85
N ALA A 205 -19.88 9.51 -13.97
CA ALA A 205 -21.16 10.19 -13.80
C ALA A 205 -22.12 9.75 -14.92
N LYS A 206 -23.21 9.08 -14.53
CA LYS A 206 -24.27 8.75 -15.49
C LYS A 206 -24.82 10.04 -16.08
N ARG A 207 -24.76 10.15 -17.40
CA ARG A 207 -25.27 11.29 -18.13
C ARG A 207 -26.81 11.31 -18.05
N GLN A 208 -27.41 12.49 -18.04
CA GLN A 208 -28.87 12.66 -17.84
C GLN A 208 -29.70 11.87 -18.87
N ASP A 209 -29.20 11.73 -20.10
CA ASP A 209 -29.80 10.91 -21.17
C ASP A 209 -29.86 9.42 -20.80
N GLU A 210 -28.87 8.91 -20.06
CA GLU A 210 -28.85 7.52 -19.59
C GLU A 210 -29.78 7.32 -18.40
N ILE A 211 -29.90 8.33 -17.53
CA ILE A 211 -30.86 8.34 -16.41
C ILE A 211 -32.29 8.30 -16.98
N ASP A 212 -32.57 9.14 -17.97
CA ASP A 212 -33.87 9.22 -18.63
C ASP A 212 -34.21 7.92 -19.37
N ALA A 213 -33.24 7.29 -20.03
CA ALA A 213 -33.42 5.98 -20.69
C ALA A 213 -33.73 4.85 -19.70
N ILE A 214 -33.08 4.86 -18.53
CA ILE A 214 -33.36 3.89 -17.46
C ILE A 214 -34.76 4.12 -16.90
N LEU A 215 -35.15 5.36 -16.61
CA LEU A 215 -36.48 5.69 -16.09
C LEU A 215 -37.58 5.37 -17.10
N ALA A 216 -37.34 5.59 -18.40
CA ALA A 216 -38.25 5.20 -19.47
C ALA A 216 -38.42 3.69 -19.61
N SER A 217 -37.45 2.88 -19.18
CA SER A 217 -37.54 1.41 -19.20
C SER A 217 -38.41 0.81 -18.09
N PHE A 218 -38.82 1.62 -17.10
CA PHE A 218 -39.70 1.23 -15.99
C PHE A 218 -41.18 1.64 -16.18
N GLY A 219 -41.50 2.34 -17.28
CA GLY A 219 -42.86 2.76 -17.65
C GLY A 219 -43.36 2.03 -18.89
#